data_AF-V6HDJ6-F1
#
_entry.id   AF-V6HDJ6-F1
#
_cell.length_a   1.000
_cell.length_b   1.000
_cell.length_c   1.000
_cell.angle_alpha   90.00
_cell.angle_beta   90.00
_cell.angle_gamma   90.00
#
_symmetry.space_group_name_H-M   'P 1'
#
loop_
_entity.id
_entity.type
_entity.pdbx_description
1 polymer ?
#
loop_
_entity_poly.entity_id
_entity_poly.type
_entity_poly.pdbx_seq_one_letter_code
_entity_poly.pdbx_strand_id
1 'polypeptide(L)'
;MKLLQQFLLIVILVLLGAVLYLGNLVMKTTKFEDTLEYTKGSGGTTVNSGKSLSYIILKRPKSAFGGYRYYFGAKLGNEDIPFVQKYSPILDSDKDKFDKIEDLADCGQDTYVLTLKTTERLSYLKFTVFDKLPELVDERTLKACKRGRR
;
A
#
# COMPACT_ATOMS: atom_id res chain seq x y z
N MET A 1 18.82 -26.89 -49.74
CA MET A 1 18.22 -27.58 -48.57
C MET A 1 18.91 -27.22 -47.24
N LYS A 2 20.25 -27.30 -47.11
CA LYS A 2 20.97 -27.00 -45.84
C LYS A 2 20.80 -25.57 -45.32
N LEU A 3 20.86 -24.56 -46.20
CA LEU A 3 20.64 -23.14 -45.84
C LEU A 3 19.22 -22.86 -45.31
N LEU A 4 18.21 -23.52 -45.89
CA LEU A 4 16.81 -23.39 -45.45
C LEU A 4 16.62 -23.99 -44.05
N GLN A 5 17.23 -25.15 -43.78
CA GLN A 5 17.21 -25.76 -42.44
C GLN A 5 17.92 -24.89 -41.39
N GLN A 6 19.07 -24.29 -41.72
CA GLN A 6 19.79 -23.39 -40.81
C GLN A 6 18.96 -22.14 -40.49
N PHE A 7 18.29 -21.55 -41.48
CA PHE A 7 17.45 -20.38 -41.27
C PHE A 7 16.24 -20.70 -40.37
N LEU A 8 15.56 -21.82 -40.61
CA LEU A 8 14.47 -22.33 -39.76
C LEU A 8 14.92 -22.53 -38.31
N LEU A 9 16.12 -23.07 -38.10
CA LEU A 9 16.66 -23.34 -36.77
C LEU A 9 16.94 -22.05 -35.98
N ILE A 10 17.44 -21.00 -36.66
CA ILE A 10 17.63 -19.67 -36.07
C ILE A 10 16.28 -19.05 -35.69
N VAL A 11 15.27 -19.14 -36.58
CA VAL A 11 13.93 -18.60 -36.30
C VAL A 11 13.29 -19.32 -35.10
N ILE A 12 13.45 -20.63 -34.98
CA ILE A 12 12.96 -21.41 -33.83
C ILE A 12 13.66 -20.98 -32.55
N LEU A 13 14.98 -20.78 -32.57
CA LEU A 13 15.73 -20.32 -31.39
C LEU A 13 15.30 -18.92 -30.94
N VAL A 14 15.07 -18.00 -31.88
CA VAL A 14 14.56 -16.65 -31.58
C VAL A 14 13.15 -16.71 -30.99
N LEU A 15 12.25 -17.52 -31.57
CA LEU A 15 10.91 -17.75 -31.04
C LEU A 15 10.95 -18.34 -29.63
N LEU A 16 11.82 -19.34 -29.39
CA LEU A 16 11.98 -19.94 -28.07
C LEU A 16 12.45 -18.91 -27.04
N GLY A 17 13.43 -18.08 -27.41
CA GLY A 17 13.91 -16.99 -26.56
C GLY A 17 12.81 -15.98 -26.22
N ALA A 18 12.00 -15.59 -27.21
CA ALA A 18 10.87 -14.69 -27.01
C ALA A 18 9.80 -15.29 -26.07
N VAL A 19 9.47 -16.58 -26.25
CA VAL A 19 8.49 -17.28 -25.39
C VAL A 19 9.00 -17.39 -23.95
N LEU A 20 10.27 -17.74 -23.75
CA LEU A 20 10.88 -17.81 -22.41
C LEU A 20 10.92 -16.44 -21.74
N TYR A 21 11.23 -15.38 -22.49
CA TYR A 21 11.22 -14.01 -21.98
C TYR A 21 9.82 -13.57 -21.56
N LEU A 22 8.83 -13.78 -22.42
CA LEU A 22 7.43 -13.46 -22.13
C LEU A 22 6.89 -14.28 -20.94
N GLY A 23 7.20 -15.58 -20.88
CA GLY A 23 6.81 -16.44 -19.76
C GLY A 23 7.42 -15.98 -18.43
N ASN A 24 8.69 -15.57 -18.43
CA ASN A 24 9.33 -14.99 -17.25
C ASN A 24 8.70 -13.65 -16.84
N LEU A 25 8.33 -12.82 -17.83
CA LEU A 25 7.65 -11.57 -17.56
C LEU A 25 6.28 -11.84 -16.93
N VAL A 26 5.50 -12.78 -17.47
CA VAL A 26 4.22 -13.23 -16.87
C VAL A 26 4.42 -13.72 -15.44
N MET A 27 5.40 -14.57 -15.17
CA MET A 27 5.69 -15.06 -13.81
C MET A 27 6.08 -13.94 -12.83
N LYS A 28 6.82 -12.92 -13.28
CA LYS A 28 7.15 -11.77 -12.43
C LYS A 28 5.93 -10.91 -12.15
N THR A 29 5.03 -10.81 -13.12
CA THR A 29 3.81 -10.01 -12.97
C THR A 29 2.75 -10.65 -12.09
N THR A 30 2.78 -11.95 -11.85
CA THR A 30 1.80 -12.63 -10.99
C THR A 30 2.15 -12.59 -9.50
N LYS A 31 3.36 -12.14 -9.13
CA LYS A 31 3.76 -11.93 -7.73
C LYS A 31 3.28 -10.58 -7.22
N PHE A 32 1.97 -10.41 -7.14
CA PHE A 32 1.34 -9.27 -6.48
C PHE A 32 1.28 -9.51 -4.97
N GLU A 33 2.43 -9.35 -4.31
CA GLU A 33 2.49 -9.43 -2.86
C GLU A 33 2.19 -8.06 -2.25
N ASP A 34 1.34 -8.05 -1.23
CA ASP A 34 1.12 -6.86 -0.42
C ASP A 34 2.37 -6.59 0.41
N THR A 35 2.88 -5.36 0.34
CA THR A 35 4.03 -4.93 1.12
C THR A 35 3.58 -3.97 2.22
N LEU A 36 4.29 -3.94 3.35
CA LEU A 36 3.99 -3.04 4.44
C LEU A 36 4.74 -1.73 4.25
N GLU A 37 4.02 -0.63 4.01
CA GLU A 37 4.61 0.69 3.76
C GLU A 37 4.82 1.46 5.07
N TYR A 38 3.90 1.31 6.03
CA TYR A 38 3.94 2.04 7.29
C TYR A 38 3.37 1.21 8.44
N THR A 39 3.95 1.34 9.62
CA THR A 39 3.43 0.78 10.87
C THR A 39 3.55 1.81 11.97
N LYS A 40 2.50 1.94 12.78
CA LYS A 40 2.51 2.71 14.01
C LYS A 40 1.85 1.93 15.14
N GLY A 41 2.57 1.79 16.25
CA GLY A 41 2.00 1.24 17.48
C GLY A 41 0.91 2.18 18.01
N SER A 42 -0.24 1.62 18.41
CA SER A 42 -1.27 2.37 19.10
C SER A 42 -0.80 2.57 20.55
N GLY A 43 -0.19 3.73 20.82
CA GLY A 43 0.45 4.04 22.10
C GLY A 43 -0.47 3.84 23.31
N GLY A 44 -0.40 2.65 23.92
CA GLY A 44 -1.07 2.30 25.18
C GLY A 44 -2.40 1.55 25.08
N THR A 45 -2.92 1.22 23.88
CA THR A 45 -4.15 0.42 23.76
C THR A 45 -3.80 -1.06 23.75
N THR A 46 -3.58 -1.61 24.94
CA THR A 46 -3.63 -3.06 25.17
C THR A 46 -5.08 -3.49 25.03
N VAL A 47 -5.35 -4.35 24.06
CA VAL A 47 -6.66 -4.97 23.91
C VAL A 47 -6.82 -5.99 25.03
N ASN A 48 -8.04 -6.37 25.44
CA ASN A 48 -8.31 -7.28 26.57
C ASN A 48 -7.50 -8.60 26.55
N SER A 49 -6.93 -8.98 25.39
CA SER A 49 -6.01 -10.09 25.20
C SER A 49 -4.56 -9.84 25.68
N GLY A 50 -4.22 -8.66 26.20
CA GLY A 50 -2.84 -8.29 26.57
C GLY A 50 -1.90 -7.99 25.39
N LYS A 51 -2.37 -8.17 24.15
CA LYS A 51 -1.63 -7.83 22.93
C LYS A 51 -1.78 -6.33 22.61
N SER A 52 -0.73 -5.73 22.05
CA SER A 52 -0.73 -4.33 21.61
C SER A 52 -1.36 -4.19 20.22
N LEU A 53 -2.23 -3.19 20.03
CA LEU A 53 -2.79 -2.86 18.72
C LEU A 53 -1.76 -2.03 17.92
N SER A 54 -1.55 -2.36 16.65
CA SER A 54 -0.73 -1.54 15.73
C SER A 54 -1.50 -1.26 14.45
N TYR A 55 -1.45 -0.01 13.99
CA TYR A 55 -2.03 0.40 12.72
C TYR A 55 -1.00 0.26 11.62
N ILE A 56 -1.40 -0.26 10.48
CA ILE A 56 -0.53 -0.51 9.33
C ILE A 56 -1.13 0.09 8.06
N ILE A 57 -0.25 0.39 7.11
CA ILE A 57 -0.65 0.76 5.75
C ILE A 57 0.00 -0.24 4.80
N LEU A 58 -0.86 -0.99 4.13
CA LEU A 58 -0.47 -2.00 3.15
C LEU A 58 -0.44 -1.38 1.77
N LYS A 59 0.66 -1.61 1.04
CA LYS A 59 0.86 -1.20 -0.33
C LYS A 59 0.64 -2.40 -1.23
N ARG A 60 -0.44 -2.33 -2.00
CA ARG A 60 -0.84 -3.35 -2.95
C ARG A 60 -0.52 -2.88 -4.38
N PRO A 61 0.28 -3.62 -5.15
CA PRO A 61 0.50 -3.31 -6.56
C PRO A 61 -0.81 -3.43 -7.36
N LYS A 62 -1.05 -2.50 -8.28
CA LYS A 62 -2.24 -2.52 -9.14
C LYS A 62 -2.06 -3.41 -10.36
N SER A 63 -0.87 -3.37 -10.93
CA SER A 63 -0.59 -4.02 -12.20
C SER A 63 0.89 -4.29 -12.37
N ALA A 64 1.18 -5.18 -13.32
CA ALA A 64 2.50 -5.46 -13.87
C ALA A 64 3.27 -4.20 -14.32
N PHE A 65 2.52 -3.19 -14.77
CA PHE A 65 3.04 -2.00 -15.42
C PHE A 65 3.26 -0.85 -14.44
N GLY A 66 3.06 -1.11 -13.15
CA GLY A 66 3.24 -0.14 -12.07
C GLY A 66 1.93 0.30 -11.42
N GLY A 67 2.07 1.25 -10.52
CA GLY A 67 0.98 1.80 -9.71
C GLY A 67 0.70 0.98 -8.46
N TYR A 68 0.32 1.68 -7.38
CA TYR A 68 0.05 1.11 -6.07
C TYR A 68 -1.24 1.68 -5.49
N ARG A 69 -1.95 0.85 -4.74
CA ARG A 69 -3.04 1.26 -3.85
C ARG A 69 -2.60 1.03 -2.41
N TYR A 70 -2.92 1.96 -1.55
CA TYR A 70 -2.59 1.88 -0.14
C TYR A 70 -3.85 1.63 0.66
N TYR A 71 -3.81 0.66 1.56
CA TYR A 71 -4.94 0.23 2.36
C TYR A 71 -4.62 0.37 3.84
N PHE A 72 -5.55 0.92 4.60
CA PHE A 72 -5.46 0.93 6.05
C PHE A 72 -5.74 -0.46 6.61
N GLY A 73 -4.96 -0.87 7.62
CA GLY A 73 -5.26 -2.03 8.42
C GLY A 73 -4.84 -1.85 9.88
N ALA A 74 -5.29 -2.78 10.72
CA ALA A 74 -4.87 -2.90 12.10
C ALA A 74 -4.47 -4.35 12.37
N LYS A 75 -3.34 -4.53 13.06
CA LYS A 75 -2.82 -5.84 13.49
C LYS A 75 -2.73 -5.92 15.01
N LEU A 76 -2.87 -7.14 15.51
CA LEU A 76 -2.81 -7.45 16.94
C LEU A 76 -1.45 -8.09 17.23
N GLY A 77 -0.61 -7.44 18.04
CA GLY A 77 0.74 -7.90 18.33
C GLY A 77 1.65 -7.92 17.08
N ASN A 78 2.47 -8.97 16.95
CA ASN A 78 3.44 -9.13 15.87
C ASN A 78 2.92 -9.99 14.70
N GLU A 79 1.62 -10.23 14.62
CA GLU A 79 1.05 -11.02 13.52
C GLU A 79 1.20 -10.29 12.18
N ASP A 80 1.55 -11.03 11.13
CA ASP A 80 1.81 -10.47 9.79
C ASP A 80 0.52 -10.09 9.05
N ILE A 81 -0.61 -10.69 9.44
CA ILE A 81 -1.91 -10.49 8.79
C ILE A 81 -2.71 -9.43 9.58
N PRO A 82 -3.27 -8.40 8.91
CA PRO A 82 -4.17 -7.46 9.58
C PRO A 82 -5.42 -8.19 10.08
N PHE A 83 -5.78 -7.96 11.34
CA PHE A 83 -7.06 -8.40 11.90
C PHE A 83 -8.23 -7.59 11.31
N VAL A 84 -8.02 -6.30 11.03
CA VAL A 84 -8.98 -5.44 10.31
C VAL A 84 -8.27 -4.80 9.13
N GLN A 85 -8.85 -4.90 7.95
CA GLN A 85 -8.39 -4.18 6.76
C GLN A 85 -9.55 -3.43 6.13
N LYS A 86 -9.33 -2.15 5.85
CA LYS A 86 -10.26 -1.33 5.08
C LYS A 86 -10.30 -1.85 3.64
N TYR A 87 -11.51 -2.07 3.12
CA TYR A 87 -11.69 -2.57 1.74
C TYR A 87 -11.42 -1.51 0.67
N SER A 88 -11.67 -0.23 0.96
CA SER A 88 -11.37 0.89 0.07
C SER A 88 -9.93 1.40 0.28
N PRO A 89 -9.20 1.73 -0.79
CA PRO A 89 -7.87 2.31 -0.67
C PRO A 89 -7.95 3.72 -0.06
N ILE A 90 -7.00 4.03 0.81
CA ILE A 90 -6.81 5.36 1.40
C ILE A 90 -5.90 6.24 0.54
N LEU A 91 -5.07 5.64 -0.32
CA LEU A 91 -4.29 6.35 -1.33
C LEU A 91 -4.19 5.53 -2.61
N ASP A 92 -3.98 6.24 -3.70
CA ASP A 92 -3.78 5.69 -5.03
C ASP A 92 -2.60 6.44 -5.68
N SER A 93 -1.50 5.75 -5.99
CA SER A 93 -0.28 6.40 -6.52
C SER A 93 -0.47 7.16 -7.83
N ASP A 94 -1.53 6.84 -8.58
CA ASP A 94 -1.78 7.48 -9.88
C ASP A 94 -2.55 8.80 -9.69
N LYS A 95 -3.23 8.95 -8.54
CA LYS A 95 -4.05 10.13 -8.20
C LYS A 95 -3.37 10.99 -7.14
N ASP A 96 -2.79 10.36 -6.13
CA ASP A 96 -2.21 10.96 -4.95
C ASP A 96 -0.69 11.00 -5.07
N LYS A 97 -0.15 12.20 -5.27
CA LYS A 97 1.31 12.41 -5.32
C LYS A 97 1.84 12.66 -3.92
N PHE A 98 2.67 11.75 -3.42
CA PHE A 98 3.39 11.89 -2.15
C PHE A 98 4.72 11.14 -2.20
N ASP A 99 5.68 11.62 -1.41
CA ASP A 99 7.02 11.03 -1.34
C ASP A 99 7.08 9.94 -0.27
N LYS A 100 6.48 10.21 0.90
CA LYS A 100 6.36 9.25 2.00
C LYS A 100 5.21 9.55 2.94
N ILE A 101 4.81 8.53 3.69
CA ILE A 101 3.89 8.63 4.81
C ILE A 101 4.71 8.99 6.06
N GLU A 102 4.40 10.13 6.69
CA GLU A 102 5.12 10.60 7.88
C GLU A 102 4.48 10.10 9.18
N ASP A 103 3.16 10.21 9.27
CA ASP A 103 2.44 9.93 10.51
C ASP A 103 1.02 9.43 10.23
N LEU A 104 0.48 8.67 11.19
CA LEU A 104 -0.92 8.24 11.22
C LEU A 104 -1.48 8.57 12.60
N ALA A 105 -2.29 9.61 12.71
CA ALA A 105 -2.93 9.99 13.97
C ALA A 105 -4.29 9.27 14.09
N ASP A 106 -4.55 8.70 15.25
CA ASP A 106 -5.85 8.14 15.62
C ASP A 106 -6.59 9.16 16.49
N CYS A 107 -7.77 9.57 16.00
CA CYS A 107 -8.60 10.65 16.52
C CYS A 107 -9.78 10.13 17.37
N GLY A 108 -9.86 8.82 17.62
CA GLY A 108 -11.01 8.17 18.23
C GLY A 108 -12.16 7.96 17.24
N GLN A 109 -13.18 7.19 17.66
CA GLN A 109 -14.36 6.84 16.86
C GLN A 109 -14.00 6.29 15.46
N ASP A 110 -13.02 5.40 15.40
CA ASP A 110 -12.49 4.81 14.16
C ASP A 110 -12.08 5.82 13.08
N THR A 111 -11.73 7.05 13.51
CA THR A 111 -11.29 8.15 12.66
C THR A 111 -9.79 8.33 12.73
N TYR A 112 -9.16 8.46 11.58
CA TYR A 112 -7.72 8.58 11.42
C TYR A 112 -7.35 9.77 10.55
N VAL A 113 -6.20 10.37 10.82
CA VAL A 113 -5.59 11.41 9.99
C VAL A 113 -4.19 10.97 9.57
N LEU A 114 -4.02 10.73 8.28
CA LEU A 114 -2.76 10.41 7.64
C LEU A 114 -2.01 11.70 7.32
N THR A 115 -0.73 11.76 7.66
CA THR A 115 0.17 12.84 7.28
C THR A 115 1.09 12.36 6.17
N LEU A 116 1.01 13.02 5.02
CA LEU A 116 1.82 12.75 3.84
C LEU A 116 2.84 13.86 3.68
N LYS A 117 4.07 13.51 3.34
CA LYS A 117 5.08 14.47 2.89
C LYS A 117 5.16 14.46 1.38
N THR A 118 5.05 15.64 0.79
CA THR A 118 5.49 15.94 -0.57
C THR A 118 6.77 16.77 -0.51
N THR A 119 7.42 16.96 -1.65
CA THR A 119 8.73 17.61 -1.72
C THR A 119 8.73 19.02 -1.13
N GLU A 120 7.58 19.70 -1.17
CA GLU A 120 7.44 21.09 -0.73
C GLU A 120 6.56 21.27 0.50
N ARG A 121 5.63 20.34 0.80
CA ARG A 121 4.56 20.55 1.80
C ARG A 121 4.16 19.27 2.53
N LEU A 122 3.46 19.46 3.64
CA LEU A 122 2.70 18.38 4.30
C LEU A 122 1.24 18.43 3.83
N SER A 123 0.66 17.26 3.61
CA SER A 123 -0.75 17.08 3.30
C SER A 123 -1.38 16.15 4.35
N TYR A 124 -2.65 16.40 4.69
CA TYR A 124 -3.36 15.63 5.71
C TYR A 124 -4.64 15.05 5.12
N LEU A 125 -4.80 13.73 5.24
CA LEU A 125 -6.00 13.03 4.80
C LEU A 125 -6.72 12.43 6.01
N LYS A 126 -7.95 12.85 6.22
CA LYS A 126 -8.84 12.28 7.23
C LYS A 126 -9.67 11.16 6.62
N PHE A 127 -9.83 10.06 7.32
CA PHE A 127 -10.74 8.99 6.92
C PHE A 127 -11.22 8.19 8.13
N THR A 128 -12.34 7.53 7.98
CA THR A 128 -12.79 6.44 8.87
C THR A 128 -12.58 5.08 8.22
N VAL A 129 -12.65 4.01 9.01
CA VAL A 129 -12.63 2.64 8.44
C VAL A 129 -13.81 2.36 7.49
N PHE A 130 -14.89 3.13 7.59
CA PHE A 130 -16.12 2.95 6.80
C PHE A 130 -16.19 3.85 5.55
N ASP A 131 -15.38 4.92 5.49
CA ASP A 131 -15.46 5.89 4.38
C ASP A 131 -15.10 5.27 3.02
N LYS A 132 -15.75 5.72 1.94
CA LYS A 132 -15.36 5.26 0.60
C LYS A 132 -14.05 5.89 0.13
N LEU A 133 -13.82 7.15 0.50
CA LEU A 133 -12.65 7.95 0.11
C LEU A 133 -12.20 8.81 1.30
N PRO A 134 -10.89 9.08 1.43
CA PRO A 134 -10.39 10.07 2.39
C PRO A 134 -10.78 11.49 2.01
N GLU A 135 -10.86 12.36 3.01
CA GLU A 135 -11.08 13.80 2.88
C GLU A 135 -9.79 14.58 3.16
N LEU A 136 -9.47 15.57 2.32
CA LEU A 136 -8.34 16.46 2.56
C LEU A 136 -8.68 17.44 3.70
N VAL A 137 -7.80 17.54 4.69
CA VAL A 137 -8.01 18.41 5.86
C VAL A 137 -6.80 19.29 6.15
N ASP A 138 -7.03 20.36 6.91
CA ASP A 138 -5.97 21.26 7.35
C ASP A 138 -5.22 20.71 8.57
N GLU A 139 -4.01 21.26 8.81
CA GLU A 139 -3.21 20.95 9.99
C GLU A 139 -3.96 21.22 11.32
N ARG A 140 -4.92 22.16 11.32
CA ARG A 140 -5.77 22.44 12.49
C ARG A 140 -6.56 21.21 12.93
N THR A 141 -7.07 20.43 11.98
CA THR A 141 -7.81 19.19 12.23
C THR A 141 -6.89 18.12 12.83
N LEU A 142 -5.65 18.02 12.35
CA LEU A 142 -4.64 17.13 12.96
C LEU A 142 -4.32 17.54 14.40
N LYS A 143 -4.16 18.85 14.65
CA LYS A 143 -3.90 19.37 16.01
C LYS A 143 -5.06 19.11 16.95
N ALA A 144 -6.30 19.28 16.49
CA ALA A 144 -7.50 18.95 17.26
C ALA A 144 -7.57 17.44 17.57
N CYS A 145 -7.34 16.61 16.56
CA CYS A 145 -7.27 15.15 16.69
C CYS A 145 -6.24 14.69 17.75
N LYS A 146 -5.01 15.23 17.69
CA LYS A 146 -3.96 14.89 18.67
C LYS A 146 -4.29 15.39 20.09
N ARG A 147 -5.04 16.49 20.23
CA ARG A 147 -5.44 17.06 21.53
C ARG A 147 -6.59 16.32 22.19
N GLY A 148 -7.52 15.77 21.41
CA GLY A 148 -8.70 15.04 21.91
C GLY A 148 -8.39 13.68 22.57
N ARG A 149 -7.10 13.27 22.60
CA ARG A 149 -6.62 12.04 23.23
C ARG A 149 -6.11 12.25 24.67
N ARG A 150 -6.25 13.46 25.23
CA ARG A 150 -5.94 13.76 26.63
C ARG A 150 -7.11 13.44 27.54
#